data_AF-A0AAV3QHL1-F1
#
_entry.id   AF-A0AAV3QHL1-F1
#
_cell.length_a   1.000
_cell.length_b   1.000
_cell.length_c   1.000
_cell.angle_alpha   90.00
_cell.angle_beta   90.00
_cell.angle_gamma   90.00
#
_symmetry.space_group_name_H-M   'P 1'
#
loop_
_entity.id
_entity.type
_entity.pdbx_description
1 polymer ?
#
loop_
_entity_poly.entity_id
_entity_poly.type
_entity_poly.pdbx_seq_one_letter_code
_entity_poly.pdbx_strand_id
1 'polypeptide(L)' 'MCQLYMESIQDLLAPEKTNIPVVEDAKTGEICASGATVIKIQNLDHFLQQLQIGESNRHEANTKMNTESSEMH' A
#
# COMPACT_ATOMS: atom_id res chain seq x y z
N MET A 1 1.06 4.78 -1.96
CA MET A 1 0.67 3.86 -3.04
C MET A 1 0.17 2.61 -2.36
N CYS A 2 -1.03 2.13 -2.64
CA CYS A 2 -1.63 1.02 -1.87
C CYS A 2 -2.12 -0.09 -2.79
N GLN A 3 -2.18 -1.32 -2.28
CA GLN A 3 -2.83 -2.45 -2.93
C GLN A 3 -3.96 -3.00 -2.06
N LEU A 4 -4.96 -3.62 -2.69
CA LEU A 4 -6.06 -4.31 -2.01
C LEU A 4 -5.83 -5.81 -2.10
N TYR A 5 -5.76 -6.47 -0.94
CA TYR A 5 -5.49 -7.90 -0.84
C TYR A 5 -6.29 -8.50 0.32
N MET A 6 -6.98 -9.62 0.08
CA MET A 6 -7.81 -10.30 1.10
C MET A 6 -8.77 -9.35 1.83
N GLU A 7 -9.46 -8.47 1.10
CA GLU A 7 -10.36 -7.44 1.64
C GLU A 7 -9.69 -6.40 2.57
N SER A 8 -8.36 -6.37 2.60
CA SER A 8 -7.55 -5.46 3.40
C SER A 8 -6.67 -4.55 2.52
N ILE A 9 -6.42 -3.32 2.96
CA ILE A 9 -5.52 -2.39 2.25
C ILE A 9 -4.10 -2.52 2.82
N GLN A 10 -3.13 -2.73 1.94
CA GLN A 10 -1.71 -2.68 2.28
C GLN A 10 -1.04 -1.47 1.64
N ASP A 11 -0.21 -0.77 2.40
CA ASP A 11 0.64 0.29 1.89
C ASP A 11 1.91 -0.28 1.27
N LEU A 12 2.15 0.03 -0.01
CA LEU A 12 3.34 -0.40 -0.72
C LEU A 12 4.55 0.50 -0.42
N LEU A 13 4.36 1.67 0.19
CA LEU A 13 5.45 2.55 0.60
C LEU A 13 5.89 2.31 2.05
N ALA A 14 5.03 1.66 2.83
CA ALA A 14 5.27 1.24 4.21
C ALA A 14 4.72 -0.18 4.38
N PRO A 15 5.43 -1.21 3.89
CA PRO A 15 4.92 -2.59 3.82
C PRO A 15 4.51 -3.19 5.18
N GLU A 16 5.01 -2.63 6.29
CA GLU A 16 4.57 -2.92 7.66
C GLU A 16 3.14 -2.45 7.99
N LYS A 17 2.58 -1.52 7.21
CA LYS A 17 1.21 -1.03 7.35
C LYS A 17 0.27 -1.85 6.48
N THR A 18 -0.19 -2.95 7.05
CA THR A 18 -1.27 -3.78 6.51
C THR A 18 -2.60 -3.43 7.18
N ASN A 19 -3.71 -3.80 6.52
CA ASN A 19 -5.07 -3.59 7.02
C ASN A 19 -5.44 -2.12 7.32
N ILE A 20 -5.06 -1.20 6.41
CA ILE A 20 -5.39 0.21 6.57
C ILE A 20 -6.90 0.41 6.47
N PRO A 21 -7.55 1.00 7.50
CA PRO A 21 -8.98 1.24 7.48
C PRO A 21 -9.32 2.29 6.42
N VAL A 22 -10.34 1.98 5.63
CA VAL A 22 -11.00 2.95 4.77
C VAL A 22 -11.94 3.78 5.64
N VAL A 23 -11.68 5.07 5.73
CA VAL A 23 -12.51 6.00 6.51
C VAL A 23 -13.03 7.07 5.58
N GLU A 24 -14.31 7.36 5.71
CA GLU A 24 -14.94 8.48 5.02
C GLU A 24 -14.74 9.75 5.85
N ASP A 25 -14.19 10.79 5.24
CA ASP A 25 -14.13 12.11 5.87
C ASP A 25 -15.55 12.69 5.91
N ALA A 26 -16.11 12.80 7.11
CA ALA A 26 -17.47 13.30 7.32
C ALA A 26 -17.71 14.75 6.85
N LYS A 27 -16.66 15.51 6.53
CA LYS A 27 -16.76 16.89 6.04
C LYS A 27 -16.67 16.98 4.52
N THR A 28 -15.85 16.16 3.88
CA THR A 28 -15.63 16.21 2.42
C THR A 28 -16.34 15.09 1.67
N GLY A 29 -16.78 14.03 2.36
CA GLY A 29 -17.29 12.80 1.74
C GLY A 29 -16.20 11.99 1.04
N GLU A 30 -14.93 12.34 1.25
CA GLU A 30 -13.81 11.66 0.61
C GLU A 30 -13.50 10.37 1.35
N ILE A 31 -13.45 9.28 0.59
CA ILE A 31 -13.06 7.97 1.09
C ILE A 31 -11.53 7.89 1.08
N CYS A 32 -10.92 7.91 2.26
CA CYS A 32 -9.47 7.91 2.43
C CYS A 32 -8.99 6.68 3.22
N ALA A 33 -7.89 6.07 2.79
CA ALA A 33 -7.20 5.04 3.56
C ALA A 33 -6.45 5.71 4.73
N SER A 34 -7.06 5.70 5.91
CA SER A 34 -6.56 6.39 7.10
C SER A 34 -5.34 5.67 7.67
N GLY A 35 -4.15 6.15 7.32
CA GLY A 35 -2.88 5.54 7.73
C GLY A 35 -1.94 5.22 6.56
N ALA A 36 -2.43 5.32 5.32
CA ALA A 36 -1.60 5.23 4.14
C ALA A 36 -0.54 6.35 4.13
N THR A 37 0.65 6.01 3.67
CA THR A 37 1.79 6.91 3.61
C THR A 37 1.58 7.91 2.48
N VAL A 38 1.44 9.17 2.87
CA VAL A 38 1.29 10.31 1.95
C VAL A 38 2.66 10.96 1.79
N ILE A 39 3.23 10.85 0.60
CA ILE A 39 4.52 11.46 0.26
C ILE A 39 4.27 12.64 -0.66
N LYS A 40 4.76 13.82 -0.29
CA LYS A 40 4.74 15.00 -1.17
C LYS A 40 5.82 14.83 -2.24
N ILE A 41 5.40 14.80 -3.48
CA ILE A 41 6.29 14.71 -4.63
C ILE A 41 6.89 16.09 -4.91
N GLN A 42 8.23 16.16 -4.95
CA GLN A 42 8.95 17.42 -5.19
C GLN A 42 9.37 17.60 -6.66
N ASN A 43 9.64 16.49 -7.36
CA ASN A 43 10.07 16.48 -8.76
C ASN A 43 9.80 15.10 -9.39
N LEU A 44 10.01 14.98 -10.70
CA LEU A 44 9.73 13.77 -11.47
C LEU A 44 10.62 12.59 -11.05
N ASP A 45 11.91 12.81 -10.78
CA ASP A 45 12.82 11.77 -10.29
C ASP A 45 12.34 11.20 -8.95
N HIS A 46 11.91 12.06 -8.03
CA HIS A 46 11.36 11.64 -6.75
C HIS A 46 10.08 10.81 -6.94
N PHE A 47 9.22 11.18 -7.89
CA PHE A 47 8.05 10.38 -8.24
C PHE A 47 8.44 8.99 -8.75
N LEU A 48 9.40 8.92 -9.69
CA LEU A 48 9.87 7.66 -10.26
C LEU A 48 10.51 6.76 -9.20
N GLN A 49 11.26 7.33 -8.26
CA GLN A 49 11.81 6.59 -7.12
C GLN A 49 10.72 6.01 -6.23
N GLN A 50 9.70 6.80 -5.86
CA GLN A 50 8.57 6.29 -5.06
C GLN A 50 7.80 5.19 -5.80
N LEU A 51 7.67 5.30 -7.13
CA LEU A 51 7.05 4.27 -7.96
C LEU A 51 7.86 2.97 -7.93
N GLN A 52 9.18 3.04 -8.12
CA GLN A 52 10.07 1.88 -8.10
C GLN A 52 10.08 1.18 -6.73
N ILE A 53 10.13 1.96 -5.64
CA ILE A 53 10.05 1.43 -4.27
C ILE A 53 8.75 0.66 -4.08
N GLY A 54 7.61 1.25 -4.47
CA GLY A 54 6.31 0.61 -4.36
C GLY A 54 6.18 -0.66 -5.19
N GLU A 55 6.73 -0.70 -6.40
CA GLU A 55 6.76 -1.90 -7.25
C GLU A 55 7.63 -3.02 -6.64
N SER A 56 8.80 -2.68 -6.10
CA SER A 56 9.69 -3.64 -5.42
C SER A 56 8.99 -4.25 -4.20
N ASN A 57 8.37 -3.41 -3.37
CA ASN A 57 7.62 -3.85 -2.20
C ASN A 57 6.40 -4.70 -2.59
N ARG A 58 5.74 -4.40 -3.72
CA ARG A 58 4.67 -5.26 -4.25
C ARG A 58 5.20 -6.64 -4.62
N HIS A 59 6.36 -6.71 -5.26
CA HIS A 59 6.96 -7.99 -5.64
C HIS A 59 7.33 -8.82 -4.40
N GLU A 60 7.99 -8.21 -3.41
CA GLU A 60 8.34 -8.88 -2.15
C GLU A 60 7.12 -9.35 -1.37
N ALA A 61 6.08 -8.49 -1.29
CA ALA A 61 4.83 -8.85 -0.66
C ALA A 61 4.19 -10.05 -1.38
N ASN A 62 4.11 -10.04 -2.71
CA ASN A 62 3.57 -11.15 -3.49
C ASN A 62 4.37 -12.44 -3.34
N THR A 63 5.71 -12.37 -3.24
CA THR A 63 6.54 -13.56 -2.99
C THR A 63 6.29 -14.14 -1.61
N LYS A 64 6.30 -13.31 -0.55
CA LYS A 64 5.96 -13.76 0.81
C LYS A 64 4.56 -14.35 0.87
N MET A 65 3.59 -13.71 0.23
CA MET A 65 2.20 -14.15 0.18
C MET A 65 2.02 -15.46 -0.60
N ASN A 66 2.73 -15.68 -1.70
CA ASN A 66 2.72 -16.97 -2.40
C ASN A 66 3.28 -18.11 -1.52
N THR A 67 4.31 -17.82 -0.71
CA THR A 67 4.84 -18.79 0.26
C THR A 67 3.82 -19.08 1.37
N GLU A 68 3.25 -18.04 2.00
CA GLU A 68 2.25 -18.19 3.07
C GLU A 68 0.97 -18.88 2.58
N SER A 69 0.48 -18.54 1.37
CA SER A 69 -0.68 -19.21 0.76
C SER A 69 -0.39 -20.66 0.35
N SER A 70 0.88 -21.02 0.14
CA SER A 70 1.27 -22.42 -0.12
C SER A 70 1.40 -23.21 1.19
N GLU A 71 1.73 -22.55 2.29
CA GLU A 71 1.81 -23.15 3.64
C GLU A 71 0.45 -23.25 4.33
N MET A 72 -0.51 -22.40 3.97
CA MET A 72 -1.93 -22.58 4.27
C MET A 72 -2.55 -23.59 3.28
N HIS A 73 -2.17 -24.86 3.37
CA HIS A 73 -2.87 -25.95 2.68
C HIS A 73 -3.07 -27.15 3.61
#